data_AF-A0A5N5TJB1-F1
#
_entry.id   AF-A0A5N5TJB1-F1
#
_cell.length_a   1.000
_cell.length_b   1.000
_cell.length_c   1.000
_cell.angle_alpha   90.00
_cell.angle_beta   90.00
_cell.angle_gamma   90.00
#
_symmetry.space_group_name_H-M   'P 1'
#
loop_
_entity.id
_entity.type
_entity.pdbx_description
1 polymer ?
#
loop_
_entity_poly.entity_id
_entity_poly.type
_entity_poly.pdbx_seq_one_letter_code
_entity_poly.pdbx_strand_id
1 'polypeptide(L)'
;MCAEISRKKYDYLEYKDDSFDKDLEVFAGSIRELLRRVHVMVEKEHEEIWDTPMALKMLARFEGISSVVPNLDVVGKHKKILSRFLQESEKVLKLYNRLSENPPPIQGLPPISGKIQWARGLFKHMEEPMMFFKDHPDLLHKYPEGKEALRRYNRIGRTLVLYEIAYYDMWRKQNFFRCIFSPLGLHIEI
;
A
#
# COMPACT_ATOMS: atom_id res chain seq x y z
N MET A 1 24.83 0.38 29.85
CA MET A 1 25.24 1.67 29.28
C MET A 1 24.65 2.88 30.01
N CYS A 2 23.37 3.30 29.87
CA CYS A 2 22.85 4.44 30.69
C CYS A 2 22.94 4.18 32.21
N ALA A 3 22.70 2.93 32.62
CA ALA A 3 22.85 2.49 34.00
C ALA A 3 24.32 2.45 34.50
N GLU A 4 25.31 2.47 33.61
CA GLU A 4 26.73 2.43 34.00
C GLU A 4 27.27 3.82 34.32
N ILE A 5 26.92 4.84 33.54
CA ILE A 5 27.31 6.24 33.81
C ILE A 5 26.60 6.76 35.06
N SER A 6 25.29 6.52 35.17
CA SER A 6 24.47 6.96 36.31
C SER A 6 24.85 6.32 37.66
N ARG A 7 25.64 5.25 37.66
CA ARG A 7 26.10 4.56 38.89
C ARG A 7 27.49 4.96 39.35
N LYS A 8 28.26 5.68 38.53
CA LYS A 8 29.61 6.09 38.89
C LYS A 8 29.55 7.31 39.83
N LYS A 9 30.52 7.39 40.75
CA LYS A 9 30.52 8.34 41.89
C LYS A 9 31.24 9.67 41.61
N TYR A 10 31.64 9.94 40.37
CA TYR A 10 32.29 11.19 40.01
C TYR A 10 31.31 12.38 40.04
N ASP A 11 31.82 13.56 40.36
CA ASP A 11 31.06 14.82 40.30
C ASP A 11 31.05 15.33 38.86
N TYR A 12 29.89 15.33 38.23
CA TYR A 12 29.67 15.76 36.84
C TYR A 12 29.87 17.26 36.62
N LEU A 13 30.07 18.05 37.68
CA LEU A 13 30.39 19.48 37.59
C LEU A 13 31.88 19.78 37.83
N GLU A 14 32.69 18.78 38.20
CA GLU A 14 34.11 18.97 38.48
C GLU A 14 34.94 19.04 37.19
N TYR A 15 35.18 20.26 36.71
CA TYR A 15 35.92 20.51 35.45
C TYR A 15 37.39 20.02 35.44
N LYS A 16 37.94 19.62 36.59
CA LYS A 16 39.31 19.12 36.71
C LYS A 16 39.42 17.62 36.42
N ASP A 17 38.30 16.90 36.47
CA ASP A 17 38.26 15.46 36.23
C ASP A 17 37.61 15.14 34.86
N ASP A 18 38.45 14.86 33.87
CA ASP A 18 38.02 14.44 32.52
C ASP A 18 37.39 13.02 32.48
N SER A 19 37.28 12.32 33.61
CA SER A 19 36.74 10.95 33.64
C SER A 19 35.29 10.88 33.15
N PHE A 20 34.48 11.89 33.48
CA PHE A 20 33.10 11.99 33.00
C PHE A 20 33.05 12.21 31.48
N ASP A 21 33.86 13.14 30.96
CA ASP A 21 33.89 13.46 29.52
C ASP A 21 34.31 12.25 28.68
N LYS A 22 35.28 11.45 29.17
CA LYS A 22 35.69 10.20 28.53
C LYS A 22 34.55 9.18 28.47
N ASP A 23 33.83 8.99 29.58
CA ASP A 23 32.68 8.08 29.63
C ASP A 23 31.52 8.57 28.75
N LEU A 24 31.27 9.88 28.73
CA LEU A 24 30.27 10.52 27.90
C LEU A 24 30.57 10.32 26.41
N GLU A 25 31.82 10.46 25.98
CA GLU A 25 32.23 10.21 24.60
C GLU A 25 32.04 8.75 24.19
N VAL A 26 32.38 7.80 25.08
CA VAL A 26 32.13 6.36 24.84
C VAL A 26 30.63 6.07 24.69
N PHE A 27 29.80 6.70 25.51
CA PHE A 27 28.35 6.57 25.42
C PHE A 27 27.77 7.21 24.16
N ALA A 28 28.24 8.41 23.81
CA ALA A 28 27.87 9.09 22.56
C ALA A 28 28.31 8.26 21.33
N GLY A 29 29.49 7.64 21.37
CA GLY A 29 29.95 6.67 20.37
C GLY A 29 29.02 5.46 20.26
N SER A 30 28.60 4.91 21.40
CA SER A 30 27.67 3.77 21.44
C SER A 30 26.27 4.12 20.90
N ILE A 31 25.77 5.34 21.18
CA ILE A 31 24.51 5.85 20.59
C ILE A 31 24.66 5.99 19.08
N ARG A 32 25.74 6.62 18.60
CA ARG A 32 26.00 6.77 17.16
C ARG A 32 26.01 5.42 16.44
N GLU A 33 26.67 4.43 17.02
CA GLU A 33 26.71 3.08 16.45
C GLU A 33 25.35 2.37 16.48
N LEU A 34 24.54 2.58 17.54
CA LEU A 34 23.17 2.08 17.56
C LEU A 34 22.31 2.72 16.46
N LEU A 35 22.35 4.05 16.33
CA LEU A 35 21.61 4.78 15.29
C LEU A 35 22.03 4.33 13.89
N ARG A 36 23.34 4.15 13.66
CA ARG A 36 23.87 3.62 12.40
C ARG A 36 23.33 2.22 12.08
N ARG A 37 23.26 1.33 13.08
CA ARG A 37 22.70 -0.02 12.90
C ARG A 37 21.21 0.02 12.57
N VAL A 38 20.43 0.87 13.23
CA VAL A 38 19.01 1.06 12.90
C VAL A 38 18.85 1.60 11.48
N HIS A 39 19.65 2.59 11.08
CA HIS A 39 19.64 3.11 9.71
C HIS A 39 19.91 2.00 8.68
N VAL A 40 20.97 1.20 8.87
CA VAL A 40 21.31 0.09 7.97
C VAL A 40 20.19 -0.96 7.91
N MET A 41 19.58 -1.29 9.04
CA MET A 41 18.42 -2.21 9.08
C MET A 41 17.26 -1.64 8.25
N VAL A 42 16.89 -0.38 8.46
CA VAL A 42 15.76 0.24 7.75
C VAL A 42 16.00 0.29 6.24
N GLU A 43 17.22 0.62 5.81
CA GLU A 43 17.55 0.59 4.38
C GLU A 43 17.49 -0.82 3.81
N LYS A 44 18.03 -1.82 4.51
CA LYS A 44 17.99 -3.23 4.08
C LYS A 44 16.56 -3.77 3.98
N GLU A 45 15.73 -3.57 5.00
CA GLU A 45 14.34 -4.03 4.99
C GLU A 45 13.55 -3.38 3.85
N HIS A 46 13.88 -2.13 3.49
CA HIS A 46 13.24 -1.43 2.39
C HIS A 46 13.74 -1.85 1.00
N GLU A 47 14.92 -2.48 0.91
CA GLU A 47 15.40 -3.11 -0.32
C GLU A 47 14.63 -4.40 -0.64
N GLU A 48 14.10 -5.10 0.38
CA GLU A 48 13.26 -6.27 0.17
C GLU A 48 11.96 -5.93 -0.55
N ILE A 49 11.50 -6.85 -1.40
CA ILE A 49 10.34 -6.65 -2.27
C ILE A 49 9.07 -6.71 -1.44
N TRP A 50 8.39 -5.57 -1.27
CA TRP A 50 7.10 -5.51 -0.57
C TRP A 50 5.91 -5.51 -1.53
N ASP A 51 4.86 -6.21 -1.12
CA ASP A 51 3.51 -5.96 -1.65
C ASP A 51 3.02 -4.61 -1.17
N THR A 52 2.28 -3.90 -2.03
CA THR A 52 1.80 -2.53 -1.77
C THR A 52 1.13 -2.38 -0.41
N PRO A 53 0.26 -3.29 0.07
CA PRO A 53 -0.36 -3.18 1.40
C PRO A 53 0.66 -3.27 2.56
N MET A 54 1.69 -4.11 2.42
CA MET A 54 2.76 -4.23 3.43
C MET A 54 3.61 -2.96 3.45
N ALA A 55 3.91 -2.44 2.26
CA ALA A 55 4.68 -1.21 2.12
C ALA A 55 4.01 0.00 2.76
N LEU A 56 2.69 0.10 2.65
CA LEU A 56 1.91 1.17 3.28
C LEU A 56 1.88 1.05 4.81
N LYS A 57 1.77 -0.17 5.36
CA LYS A 57 1.86 -0.40 6.82
C LYS A 57 3.23 -0.03 7.40
N MET A 58 4.29 -0.27 6.64
CA MET A 58 5.66 0.08 7.02
C MET A 58 5.93 1.59 6.94
N LEU A 59 5.26 2.32 6.04
CA LEU A 59 5.44 3.77 5.86
C LEU A 59 5.21 4.53 7.17
N ALA A 60 4.10 4.26 7.86
CA ALA A 60 3.80 4.89 9.16
C ALA A 60 4.88 4.62 10.22
N ARG A 61 5.56 3.46 10.16
CA ARG A 61 6.67 3.13 11.08
C ARG A 61 7.92 3.91 10.73
N PHE A 62 8.19 4.13 9.44
CA PHE A 62 9.35 4.90 8.98
C PHE A 62 9.24 6.38 9.33
N GLU A 63 8.05 6.96 9.28
CA GLU A 63 7.84 8.34 9.76
C GLU A 63 8.17 8.46 11.25
N GLY A 64 7.75 7.49 12.06
CA GLY A 64 8.12 7.41 13.48
C GLY A 64 9.64 7.29 13.68
N ILE A 65 10.30 6.38 12.95
CA ILE A 65 11.75 6.17 13.06
C ILE A 65 12.54 7.40 12.57
N SER A 66 12.06 8.11 11.55
CA SER A 66 12.70 9.32 11.02
C SER A 66 12.79 10.45 12.04
N SER A 67 11.95 10.45 13.09
CA SER A 67 12.05 11.43 14.17
C SER A 67 13.25 11.19 15.10
N VAL A 68 13.73 9.95 15.17
CA VAL A 68 14.81 9.51 16.08
C VAL A 68 16.13 9.30 15.33
N VAL A 69 16.06 8.80 14.09
CA VAL A 69 17.22 8.49 13.27
C VAL A 69 17.45 9.63 12.27
N PRO A 70 18.54 10.40 12.41
CA PRO A 70 18.85 11.48 11.48
C PRO A 70 19.22 10.93 10.10
N ASN A 71 18.98 11.74 9.06
CA ASN A 71 19.34 11.47 7.67
C ASN A 71 18.64 10.27 6.99
N LEU A 72 17.50 9.81 7.52
CA LEU A 72 16.74 8.76 6.86
C LEU A 72 16.07 9.30 5.57
N ASP A 73 16.26 8.61 4.43
CA ASP A 73 15.65 9.01 3.16
C ASP A 73 14.17 8.60 3.07
N VAL A 74 13.32 9.31 3.82
CA VAL A 74 11.87 9.12 3.81
C VAL A 74 11.27 9.45 2.43
N VAL A 75 11.84 10.43 1.73
CA VAL A 75 11.34 10.86 0.42
C VAL A 75 11.56 9.80 -0.66
N GLY A 76 12.75 9.19 -0.71
CA GLY A 76 13.03 8.07 -1.61
C GLY A 76 12.12 6.87 -1.33
N LYS A 77 11.86 6.58 -0.06
CA LYS A 77 10.93 5.50 0.35
C LYS A 77 9.51 5.77 -0.16
N HIS A 78 9.01 6.99 -0.04
CA HIS A 78 7.72 7.40 -0.60
C HIS A 78 7.64 7.19 -2.12
N LYS A 79 8.65 7.65 -2.85
CA LYS A 79 8.70 7.48 -4.31
C LYS A 79 8.73 6.02 -4.72
N LYS A 80 9.47 5.16 -4.00
CA LYS A 80 9.52 3.72 -4.28
C LYS A 80 8.16 3.06 -4.11
N ILE A 81 7.40 3.43 -3.06
CA ILE A 81 6.04 2.93 -2.80
C ILE A 81 5.08 3.35 -3.91
N LEU A 82 5.14 4.62 -4.34
CA LEU A 82 4.32 5.12 -5.46
C LEU A 82 4.65 4.40 -6.78
N SER A 83 5.93 4.22 -7.07
CA SER A 83 6.40 3.47 -8.25
C SER A 83 5.90 2.02 -8.23
N ARG A 84 5.89 1.38 -7.05
CA ARG A 84 5.34 0.03 -6.90
C ARG A 84 3.84 -0.01 -7.16
N PHE A 85 3.07 0.91 -6.60
CA PHE A 85 1.64 1.01 -6.88
C PHE A 85 1.35 1.20 -8.38
N LEU A 86 2.14 2.04 -9.07
CA LEU A 86 2.04 2.21 -10.52
C LEU A 86 2.26 0.88 -11.27
N GLN A 87 3.28 0.10 -10.89
CA GLN A 87 3.53 -1.22 -11.46
C GLN A 87 2.37 -2.20 -11.22
N GLU A 88 1.81 -2.24 -10.00
CA GLU A 88 0.65 -3.08 -9.69
C GLU A 88 -0.58 -2.66 -10.50
N SER A 89 -0.83 -1.36 -10.66
CA SER A 89 -1.94 -0.87 -11.50
C SER A 89 -1.78 -1.26 -12.98
N GLU A 90 -0.54 -1.32 -13.49
CA GLU A 90 -0.24 -1.81 -14.83
C GLU A 90 -0.52 -3.32 -14.96
N LYS A 91 -0.17 -4.11 -13.94
CA LYS A 91 -0.50 -5.54 -13.91
C LYS A 91 -2.01 -5.76 -13.92
N VAL A 92 -2.78 -5.00 -13.13
CA VAL A 92 -4.24 -5.06 -13.11
C VAL A 92 -4.82 -4.72 -14.49
N LEU A 93 -4.32 -3.67 -15.13
CA LEU A 93 -4.77 -3.30 -16.48
C LEU A 93 -4.48 -4.38 -17.51
N LYS A 94 -3.27 -4.98 -17.49
CA LYS A 94 -2.91 -6.10 -18.38
C LYS A 94 -3.79 -7.32 -18.14
N LEU A 95 -4.06 -7.63 -16.88
CA LEU A 95 -4.95 -8.73 -16.50
C LEU A 95 -6.38 -8.47 -16.99
N TYR A 96 -6.87 -7.24 -16.82
CA TYR A 96 -8.18 -6.84 -17.34
C TYR A 96 -8.24 -7.01 -18.86
N ASN A 97 -7.29 -6.47 -19.61
CA ASN A 97 -7.28 -6.57 -21.07
C ASN A 97 -7.24 -8.02 -21.55
N ARG A 98 -6.50 -8.90 -20.87
CA ARG A 98 -6.36 -10.31 -21.24
C ARG A 98 -7.61 -11.15 -20.95
N LEU A 99 -8.30 -10.85 -19.86
CA LEU A 99 -9.35 -11.72 -19.32
C LEU A 99 -10.75 -11.07 -19.33
N SER A 100 -10.90 -9.83 -19.79
CA SER A 100 -12.19 -9.11 -19.77
C SER A 100 -13.32 -9.81 -20.53
N GLU A 101 -12.99 -10.49 -21.63
CA GLU A 101 -13.97 -11.25 -22.41
C GLU A 101 -14.41 -12.52 -21.67
N ASN A 102 -13.43 -13.28 -21.15
CA ASN A 102 -13.63 -14.56 -20.48
C ASN A 102 -12.87 -14.60 -19.15
N PRO A 103 -13.40 -13.93 -18.09
CA PRO A 103 -12.76 -13.96 -16.79
C PRO A 103 -12.91 -15.34 -16.15
N PRO A 104 -12.04 -15.68 -15.18
CA PRO A 104 -12.11 -16.97 -14.50
C PRO A 104 -13.49 -17.21 -13.89
N PRO A 105 -14.08 -18.40 -14.07
CA PRO A 105 -15.40 -18.69 -13.53
C PRO A 105 -15.35 -18.71 -12.00
N ILE A 106 -16.25 -17.96 -11.37
CA ILE A 106 -16.42 -17.96 -9.92
C ILE A 106 -17.49 -19.00 -9.58
N GLN A 107 -17.10 -20.00 -8.78
CA GLN A 107 -18.01 -21.06 -8.35
C GLN A 107 -19.22 -20.47 -7.61
N GLY A 108 -20.40 -21.00 -7.91
CA GLY A 108 -21.65 -20.57 -7.28
C GLY A 108 -22.23 -19.25 -7.81
N LEU A 109 -21.62 -18.62 -8.82
CA LEU A 109 -22.17 -17.40 -9.45
C LEU A 109 -22.61 -17.66 -10.90
N PRO A 110 -23.74 -17.07 -11.35
CA PRO A 110 -24.10 -17.05 -12.76
C PRO A 110 -23.01 -16.37 -13.61
N PRO A 111 -22.85 -16.73 -14.90
CA PRO A 111 -21.78 -16.21 -15.74
C PRO A 111 -21.67 -14.69 -15.74
N ILE A 112 -22.79 -13.96 -15.90
CA ILE A 112 -22.77 -12.48 -15.94
C ILE A 112 -22.43 -11.89 -14.57
N SER A 113 -22.99 -12.42 -13.48
CA SER A 113 -22.68 -11.99 -12.11
C SER A 113 -21.22 -12.27 -11.75
N GLY A 114 -20.66 -13.39 -12.23
CA GLY A 114 -19.25 -13.74 -12.06
C GLY A 114 -18.32 -12.73 -12.75
N LYS A 115 -18.65 -12.30 -13.97
CA LYS A 115 -17.91 -11.23 -14.68
C LYS A 115 -17.90 -9.92 -13.90
N ILE A 116 -19.06 -9.50 -13.38
CA ILE A 116 -19.19 -8.28 -12.56
C ILE A 116 -18.35 -8.41 -11.28
N GLN A 117 -18.48 -9.53 -10.58
CA GLN A 117 -17.75 -9.77 -9.34
C GLN A 117 -16.24 -9.79 -9.53
N TRP A 118 -15.76 -10.35 -10.65
CA TRP A 118 -14.36 -10.31 -11.04
C TRP A 118 -13.87 -8.87 -11.23
N ALA A 119 -14.59 -8.03 -12.00
CA ALA A 119 -14.23 -6.63 -12.20
C ALA A 119 -14.21 -5.83 -10.89
N ARG A 120 -15.18 -6.06 -10.00
CA ARG A 120 -15.20 -5.49 -8.64
C ARG A 120 -14.01 -5.94 -7.79
N GLY A 121 -13.59 -7.20 -7.92
CA GLY A 121 -12.40 -7.72 -7.26
C GLY A 121 -11.12 -6.97 -7.68
N LEU A 122 -10.97 -6.70 -8.98
CA LEU A 122 -9.85 -5.90 -9.49
C LEU A 122 -9.90 -4.46 -8.99
N PHE A 123 -11.08 -3.86 -8.96
CA PHE A 123 -11.26 -2.51 -8.43
C PHE A 123 -10.88 -2.44 -6.95
N LYS A 124 -11.40 -3.38 -6.13
CA LYS A 124 -11.11 -3.48 -4.70
C LYS A 124 -9.62 -3.65 -4.40
N HIS A 125 -8.92 -4.45 -5.20
CA HIS A 125 -7.47 -4.62 -5.06
C HIS A 125 -6.68 -3.32 -5.26
N MET A 126 -7.14 -2.45 -6.17
CA MET A 126 -6.52 -1.12 -6.35
C MET A 126 -7.02 -0.08 -5.34
N GLU A 127 -8.25 -0.25 -4.83
CA GLU A 127 -8.86 0.66 -3.86
C GLU A 127 -8.18 0.60 -2.50
N GLU A 128 -7.80 -0.59 -2.03
CA GLU A 128 -7.11 -0.77 -0.74
C GLU A 128 -5.87 0.13 -0.57
N PRO A 129 -4.89 0.15 -1.50
CA PRO A 129 -3.76 1.08 -1.39
C PRO A 129 -4.16 2.55 -1.63
N MET A 130 -5.18 2.82 -2.44
CA MET A 130 -5.66 4.19 -2.69
C MET A 130 -6.30 4.82 -1.45
N MET A 131 -6.99 4.03 -0.62
CA MET A 131 -7.54 4.49 0.64
C MET A 131 -6.45 5.01 1.59
N PHE A 132 -5.31 4.32 1.67
CA PHE A 132 -4.17 4.80 2.45
C PHE A 132 -3.62 6.14 1.92
N PHE A 133 -3.50 6.28 0.61
CA PHE A 133 -3.01 7.53 0.01
C PHE A 133 -3.99 8.69 0.20
N LYS A 134 -5.28 8.40 0.34
CA LYS A 134 -6.29 9.42 0.68
C LYS A 134 -6.08 10.01 2.07
N ASP A 135 -5.66 9.17 3.03
CA ASP A 135 -5.33 9.61 4.39
C ASP A 135 -3.99 10.39 4.44
N HIS A 136 -3.15 10.27 3.41
CA HIS A 136 -1.85 10.94 3.29
C HIS A 136 -1.76 11.75 1.98
N PRO A 137 -2.55 12.84 1.84
CA PRO A 137 -2.70 13.58 0.58
C PRO A 137 -1.38 14.17 0.05
N ASP A 138 -0.42 14.43 0.95
CA ASP A 138 0.90 14.92 0.59
C ASP A 138 1.65 13.95 -0.33
N LEU A 139 1.46 12.63 -0.17
CA LEU A 139 2.08 11.62 -1.03
C LEU A 139 1.57 11.71 -2.47
N LEU A 140 0.31 12.08 -2.67
CA LEU A 140 -0.31 12.20 -3.99
C LEU A 140 0.01 13.54 -4.66
N HIS A 141 0.01 14.62 -3.89
CA HIS A 141 0.08 15.98 -4.46
C HIS A 141 1.50 16.52 -4.60
N LYS A 142 2.41 16.14 -3.68
CA LYS A 142 3.78 16.66 -3.63
C LYS A 142 4.67 16.09 -4.74
N TYR A 143 4.44 14.85 -5.14
CA TYR A 143 5.30 14.12 -6.08
C TYR A 143 4.62 13.90 -7.44
N PRO A 144 5.36 14.00 -8.56
CA PRO A 144 4.81 13.71 -9.89
C PRO A 144 4.34 12.25 -10.02
N GLU A 145 5.02 11.30 -9.36
CA GLU A 145 4.63 9.89 -9.31
C GLU A 145 3.27 9.70 -8.62
N GLY A 146 2.96 10.52 -7.60
CA GLY A 146 1.68 10.52 -6.90
C GLY A 146 0.53 11.01 -7.76
N LYS A 147 0.76 12.08 -8.52
CA LYS A 147 -0.23 12.58 -9.50
C LYS A 147 -0.50 11.56 -10.60
N GLU A 148 0.54 10.88 -11.08
CA GLU A 148 0.39 9.81 -12.06
C GLU A 148 -0.38 8.62 -11.50
N ALA A 149 -0.08 8.20 -10.26
CA ALA A 149 -0.80 7.13 -9.57
C ALA A 149 -2.30 7.42 -9.50
N LEU A 150 -2.68 8.65 -9.14
CA LEU A 150 -4.07 9.07 -9.07
C LEU A 150 -4.75 9.09 -10.45
N ARG A 151 -4.10 9.65 -11.48
CA ARG A 151 -4.64 9.65 -12.85
C ARG A 151 -4.88 8.24 -13.36
N ARG A 152 -3.92 7.35 -13.12
CA ARG A 152 -3.97 5.96 -13.56
C ARG A 152 -5.06 5.17 -12.85
N TYR A 153 -5.17 5.33 -11.53
CA TYR A 153 -6.27 4.76 -10.75
C TYR A 153 -7.63 5.20 -11.27
N ASN A 154 -7.84 6.51 -11.49
CA ASN A 154 -9.12 7.03 -12.00
C ASN A 154 -9.46 6.48 -13.39
N ARG A 155 -8.45 6.35 -14.27
CA ARG A 155 -8.64 5.78 -15.61
C ARG A 155 -9.07 4.32 -15.55
N ILE A 156 -8.37 3.48 -14.77
CA ILE A 156 -8.70 2.06 -14.67
C ILE A 156 -10.05 1.89 -13.94
N GLY A 157 -10.27 2.65 -12.87
CA GLY A 157 -11.52 2.67 -12.13
C GLY A 157 -12.72 2.98 -13.03
N ARG A 158 -12.63 4.01 -13.87
CA ARG A 158 -13.67 4.33 -14.86
C ARG A 158 -13.93 3.15 -15.81
N THR A 159 -12.88 2.52 -16.34
CA THR A 159 -13.01 1.37 -17.23
C THR A 159 -13.73 0.21 -16.56
N LEU A 160 -13.38 -0.12 -15.32
CA LEU A 160 -14.00 -1.22 -14.57
C LEU A 160 -15.46 -0.94 -14.22
N VAL A 161 -15.80 0.31 -13.87
CA VAL A 161 -17.18 0.72 -13.61
C VAL A 161 -18.04 0.65 -14.89
N LEU A 162 -17.49 1.11 -16.03
CA LEU A 162 -18.19 1.00 -17.32
C LEU A 162 -18.42 -0.46 -17.73
N TYR A 163 -17.45 -1.33 -17.48
CA TYR A 163 -17.60 -2.77 -17.67
C TYR A 163 -18.76 -3.33 -16.85
N GLU A 164 -18.81 -2.99 -15.55
CA GLU A 164 -19.90 -3.41 -14.66
C GLU A 164 -21.27 -2.94 -15.16
N ILE A 165 -21.41 -1.65 -15.51
CA ILE A 165 -22.67 -1.07 -16.00
C ILE A 165 -23.13 -1.79 -17.27
N ALA A 166 -22.23 -2.02 -18.23
CA ALA A 166 -22.56 -2.67 -19.50
C ALA A 166 -23.11 -4.09 -19.28
N TYR A 167 -22.44 -4.90 -18.46
CA TYR A 167 -22.88 -6.26 -18.17
C TYR A 167 -24.16 -6.31 -17.34
N TYR A 168 -24.33 -5.38 -16.41
CA TYR A 168 -25.54 -5.24 -15.62
C TYR A 168 -26.75 -4.87 -16.49
N ASP A 169 -26.59 -3.93 -17.44
CA ASP A 169 -27.65 -3.56 -18.38
C ASP A 169 -28.00 -4.70 -19.34
N MET A 170 -27.01 -5.45 -19.82
CA MET A 170 -27.23 -6.66 -20.62
C MET A 170 -28.07 -7.69 -19.85
N TRP A 171 -27.70 -7.97 -18.59
CA TRP A 171 -28.44 -8.88 -17.73
C TRP A 171 -29.86 -8.40 -17.49
N ARG A 172 -30.05 -7.11 -17.17
CA ARG A 172 -31.38 -6.52 -16.96
C ARG A 172 -32.28 -6.68 -18.18
N LYS A 173 -31.77 -6.36 -19.38
CA LYS A 173 -32.53 -6.51 -20.63
C LYS A 173 -32.92 -7.96 -20.89
N GLN A 174 -31.99 -8.91 -20.77
CA GLN A 174 -32.27 -10.33 -20.97
C GLN A 174 -33.37 -10.85 -20.02
N ASN A 175 -33.30 -10.48 -18.74
CA ASN A 175 -34.31 -10.90 -17.76
C ASN A 175 -35.66 -10.20 -17.97
N PHE A 176 -35.66 -8.94 -18.39
CA PHE A 176 -36.88 -8.21 -18.73
C PHE A 176 -37.63 -8.86 -19.91
N PHE A 177 -36.92 -9.24 -20.98
CA PHE A 177 -37.51 -10.00 -22.10
C PHE A 177 -38.01 -11.38 -21.65
N ARG A 178 -37.28 -12.07 -20.77
CA ARG A 178 -37.73 -13.35 -20.20
C ARG A 178 -39.02 -13.20 -19.38
N CYS A 179 -39.15 -12.17 -18.57
CA CYS A 179 -40.36 -11.94 -17.76
C CYS A 179 -41.57 -11.50 -18.59
N ILE A 180 -41.37 -10.82 -19.73
CA ILE A 180 -42.48 -10.40 -20.61
C ILE A 180 -42.93 -11.53 -21.54
N PHE A 181 -42.01 -12.37 -22.01
CA PHE A 181 -42.30 -13.45 -22.96
C PHE A 181 -42.46 -14.84 -22.33
N SER A 182 -42.22 -15.01 -21.02
CA SER A 182 -42.70 -16.18 -20.28
C SER A 182 -44.02 -15.84 -19.60
N PRO A 183 -45.19 -16.17 -20.20
CA PRO A 183 -46.39 -16.32 -19.39
C PRO A 183 -46.12 -17.47 -18.42
N LEU A 184 -46.48 -17.28 -17.16
CA LEU A 184 -46.46 -18.28 -16.08
C LEU A 184 -46.49 -19.73 -16.62
N GLY A 185 -45.34 -20.40 -16.56
CA GLY A 185 -45.20 -21.80 -16.97
C GLY A 185 -44.15 -22.45 -16.11
N LEU A 186 -44.61 -23.16 -15.07
CA LEU A 186 -43.78 -24.10 -14.33
C LEU A 186 -43.03 -25.00 -15.30
N HIS A 187 -41.70 -24.99 -15.24
CA HIS A 187 -40.91 -26.19 -15.44
C HIS A 187 -39.77 -26.16 -14.43
N ILE A 188 -40.09 -26.68 -13.25
CA ILE A 188 -39.12 -27.49 -12.50
C ILE A 188 -38.89 -28.71 -13.37
N GLU A 189 -37.68 -28.90 -13.87
CA GLU A 189 -37.20 -30.25 -14.15
C GLU A 189 -35.81 -30.43 -13.53
N ILE A 190 -35.69 -31.64 -12.99
CA ILE A 190 -34.66 -32.27 -12.15
C ILE A 190 -33.29 -32.25 -12.82
#